data_AF-A0A6N7ICX0-F1
#
_entry.id   AF-A0A6N7ICX0-F1
#
_cell.length_a   1.000
_cell.length_b   1.000
_cell.length_c   1.000
_cell.angle_alpha   90.00
_cell.angle_beta   90.00
_cell.angle_gamma   90.00
#
_symmetry.space_group_name_H-M   'P 1'
#
loop_
_entity.id
_entity.type
_entity.pdbx_description
1 polymer ?
#
loop_
_entity_poly.entity_id
_entity_poly.type
_entity_poly.pdbx_seq_one_letter_code
_entity_poly.pdbx_strand_id
1 'polypeptide(L)'
;MNREELRRDMYSHPPGPDEVVYIERRGDEYTWRRVRSRAGTSSDGGLPDAWMYYSGGWPREDPERWDAFFDDLLAELDAMTGAGDRCRWPLDDPWPHLH
;
A
#
# COMPACT_ATOMS: atom_id res chain seq x y z
N MET A 1 -0.47 -2.82 -13.93
CA MET A 1 0.36 -4.03 -13.73
C MET A 1 -0.45 -5.00 -12.88
N ASN A 2 -0.43 -6.29 -13.17
CA ASN A 2 -1.04 -7.29 -12.30
C ASN A 2 -0.13 -7.62 -11.09
N ARG A 3 -0.60 -8.48 -10.19
CA ARG A 3 0.11 -8.90 -8.96
C ARG A 3 1.50 -9.47 -9.22
N GLU A 4 1.65 -10.34 -10.22
CA GLU A 4 2.91 -11.00 -10.53
C GLU A 4 3.92 -10.04 -11.18
N GLU A 5 3.43 -9.18 -12.08
CA GLU A 5 4.22 -8.11 -12.70
C GLU A 5 4.75 -7.12 -11.64
N LEU A 6 3.90 -6.71 -10.70
CA LEU A 6 4.29 -5.85 -9.60
C LEU A 6 5.41 -6.48 -8.78
N ARG A 7 5.27 -7.76 -8.42
CA ARG A 7 6.28 -8.51 -7.67
C ARG A 7 7.61 -8.54 -8.42
N ARG A 8 7.58 -8.89 -9.70
CA ARG A 8 8.78 -8.96 -10.55
C ARG A 8 9.47 -7.60 -10.69
N ASP A 9 8.70 -6.54 -10.86
CA ASP A 9 9.22 -5.18 -11.00
C ASP A 9 9.88 -4.69 -9.70
N MET A 10 9.21 -4.88 -8.56
CA MET A 10 9.78 -4.55 -7.24
C MET A 10 11.01 -5.40 -6.91
N TYR A 11 11.05 -6.67 -7.31
CA TYR A 11 12.22 -7.53 -7.13
C TYR A 11 13.40 -7.09 -8.01
N SER A 12 13.12 -6.65 -9.24
CA SER A 12 14.13 -6.15 -10.18
C SER A 12 14.66 -4.77 -9.78
N HIS A 13 13.84 -4.01 -9.05
CA HIS A 13 14.15 -2.68 -8.54
C HIS A 13 13.89 -2.62 -7.03
N PRO A 14 14.64 -3.36 -6.20
CA PRO A 14 14.32 -3.48 -4.78
C PRO A 14 14.45 -2.13 -4.05
N PRO A 15 13.49 -1.77 -3.16
CA PRO A 15 13.60 -0.57 -2.36
C PRO A 15 14.79 -0.61 -1.41
N GLY A 16 15.33 0.56 -1.06
CA GLY A 16 16.31 0.71 0.01
C GLY A 16 15.73 0.38 1.39
N PRO A 17 16.59 0.14 2.41
CA PRO A 17 16.14 -0.26 3.75
C PRO A 17 15.39 0.86 4.47
N ASP A 18 15.68 2.12 4.15
CA ASP A 18 15.04 3.32 4.69
C ASP A 18 14.17 4.03 3.65
N GLU A 19 13.90 3.39 2.50
CA GLU A 19 13.04 3.98 1.47
C GLU A 19 11.57 3.72 1.75
N VAL A 20 10.78 4.79 1.72
CA VAL A 20 9.32 4.69 1.76
C VAL A 20 8.81 4.34 0.38
N VAL A 21 7.97 3.30 0.30
CA VAL A 21 7.29 2.90 -0.92
C VAL A 21 5.81 3.19 -0.79
N TYR A 22 5.24 3.75 -1.85
CA TYR A 22 3.80 3.87 -2.04
C TYR A 22 3.33 2.76 -2.97
N ILE A 23 2.27 2.05 -2.59
CA ILE A 23 1.60 1.04 -3.41
C ILE A 23 0.12 1.38 -3.47
N GLU A 24 -0.47 1.37 -4.66
CA GLU A 24 -1.90 1.53 -4.88
C GLU A 24 -2.48 0.44 -5.77
N ARG A 25 -3.77 0.17 -5.56
CA ARG A 25 -4.58 -0.76 -6.34
C ARG A 25 -5.80 -0.03 -6.93
N ARG A 26 -6.08 -0.30 -8.20
CA ARG A 26 -7.23 0.20 -8.96
C ARG A 26 -7.82 -0.95 -9.77
N GLY A 27 -8.98 -1.47 -9.38
CA GLY A 27 -9.53 -2.70 -9.93
C GLY A 27 -8.53 -3.85 -9.74
N ASP A 28 -8.14 -4.52 -10.82
CA ASP A 28 -7.14 -5.59 -10.79
C ASP A 28 -5.70 -5.08 -10.98
N GLU A 29 -5.53 -3.77 -11.13
CA GLU A 29 -4.24 -3.15 -11.46
C GLU A 29 -3.54 -2.58 -10.23
N TYR A 30 -2.24 -2.79 -10.16
CA TYR A 30 -1.34 -2.26 -9.15
C TYR A 30 -0.36 -1.26 -9.75
N THR A 31 0.02 -0.28 -8.95
CA THR A 31 1.10 0.68 -9.22
C THR A 31 1.90 0.91 -7.95
N TRP A 32 3.22 1.03 -8.08
CA TRP A 32 4.09 1.38 -6.96
C TRP A 32 5.11 2.45 -7.33
N ARG A 33 5.63 3.16 -6.32
CA ARG A 33 6.74 4.10 -6.48
C ARG A 33 7.49 4.33 -5.18
N ARG A 34 8.78 4.66 -5.29
CA ARG A 34 9.57 5.18 -4.18
C ARG A 34 9.18 6.64 -3.90
N VAL A 35 8.99 6.96 -2.63
CA VAL A 35 8.57 8.29 -2.18
C VAL A 35 9.80 9.03 -1.67
N ARG A 36 10.30 9.99 -2.44
CA ARG A 36 11.43 10.85 -2.04
C ARG A 36 11.00 12.12 -1.30
N SER A 37 9.72 12.48 -1.40
CA SER A 37 9.09 13.56 -0.65
C SER A 37 7.61 13.23 -0.48
N ARG A 38 7.05 13.45 0.72
CA ARG A 38 5.64 13.15 1.08
C ARG A 38 4.64 14.14 0.43
N ALA A 39 5.09 14.95 -0.53
CA ALA A 39 4.23 15.87 -1.25
C ALA A 39 3.27 15.08 -2.16
N GLY A 40 2.02 14.96 -1.68
CA GLY A 40 0.80 14.66 -2.41
C GLY A 40 0.93 13.67 -3.56
N THR A 41 0.70 12.39 -3.29
CA THR A 41 0.37 11.41 -4.32
C THR A 41 -1.05 11.67 -4.85
N SER A 42 -1.28 12.85 -5.43
CA SER A 42 -2.51 13.19 -6.13
C SER A 42 -2.42 12.58 -7.53
N SER A 43 -2.89 11.34 -7.66
CA SER A 43 -3.16 10.76 -8.97
C SER A 43 -4.40 11.48 -9.53
N ASP A 44 -4.27 12.08 -10.71
CA ASP A 44 -5.24 12.96 -11.41
C ASP A 44 -6.60 12.28 -11.76
N GLY A 45 -6.85 11.07 -11.25
CA GLY A 45 -7.95 10.19 -11.62
C GLY A 45 -8.69 9.61 -10.42
N GLY A 46 -8.89 10.38 -9.35
CA GLY A 46 -9.61 9.95 -8.15
C GLY A 46 -8.78 9.09 -7.17
N LEU A 47 -9.37 8.82 -6.00
CA LEU A 47 -8.77 7.98 -4.98
C LEU A 47 -8.70 6.52 -5.47
N PRO A 48 -7.57 5.81 -5.28
CA PRO A 48 -7.47 4.39 -5.59
C PRO A 48 -8.36 3.56 -4.65
N ASP A 49 -8.68 2.32 -5.04
CA ASP A 49 -9.51 1.41 -4.24
C ASP A 49 -8.87 1.05 -2.91
N ALA A 50 -7.54 0.91 -2.92
CA ALA A 50 -6.71 0.77 -1.75
C ALA A 50 -5.32 1.34 -2.03
N TRP A 51 -4.69 1.87 -0.99
CA TRP A 51 -3.32 2.39 -1.07
C TRP A 51 -2.65 2.31 0.29
N MET A 52 -1.32 2.25 0.29
CA MET A 52 -0.53 2.35 1.52
C MET A 52 0.86 2.90 1.27
N TYR A 53 1.47 3.41 2.34
CA TYR A 53 2.90 3.64 2.42
C TYR A 53 3.53 2.58 3.31
N TYR A 54 4.60 1.94 2.84
CA TYR A 54 5.41 1.03 3.62
C TYR A 54 6.83 1.59 3.76
N SER A 55 7.35 1.58 4.99
CA SER A 55 8.68 2.12 5.33
C SER A 55 9.50 1.18 6.21
N GLY A 56 9.16 -0.11 6.21
CA GLY A 56 9.86 -1.14 6.99
C GLY A 56 11.02 -1.79 6.24
N GLY A 57 11.67 -2.75 6.91
CA GLY A 57 12.80 -3.49 6.37
C GLY A 57 12.37 -4.45 5.25
N TRP A 58 12.86 -4.21 4.04
CA TRP A 58 12.64 -5.08 2.88
C TRP A 58 13.58 -6.30 2.93
N PRO A 59 13.06 -7.55 2.91
CA PRO A 59 13.85 -8.78 3.06
C PRO A 59 14.59 -9.16 1.77
N ARG A 60 15.51 -8.30 1.31
CA ARG A 60 16.20 -8.40 0.00
C ARG A 60 17.18 -9.56 -0.14
N GLU A 61 17.69 -10.05 0.99
CA GLU A 61 18.76 -11.05 1.03
C GLU A 61 18.23 -12.48 0.88
N ASP A 62 16.93 -12.67 1.01
CA ASP A 62 16.29 -13.99 1.04
C ASP A 62 15.06 -14.00 0.11
N PRO A 63 15.12 -14.71 -1.03
CA PRO A 63 14.05 -14.70 -2.02
C PRO A 63 12.76 -15.37 -1.51
N GLU A 64 12.86 -16.42 -0.68
CA GLU A 64 11.67 -17.09 -0.13
C GLU A 64 10.93 -16.17 0.86
N ARG A 65 11.67 -15.45 1.70
CA ARG A 65 11.12 -14.43 2.60
C ARG A 65 10.60 -13.23 1.83
N TRP A 66 11.20 -12.87 0.69
CA TRP A 66 10.68 -11.84 -0.19
C TRP A 66 9.30 -12.20 -0.73
N ASP A 67 9.14 -13.41 -1.28
CA ASP A 67 7.86 -13.89 -1.80
C ASP A 67 6.78 -13.91 -0.71
N ALA A 68 7.07 -14.49 0.46
CA ALA A 68 6.13 -14.55 1.57
C ALA A 68 5.73 -13.17 2.10
N PHE A 69 6.71 -12.27 2.27
CA PHE A 69 6.47 -10.89 2.68
C PHE A 69 5.60 -10.14 1.66
N PHE A 70 5.87 -10.32 0.36
CA PHE A 70 5.09 -9.66 -0.69
C PHE A 70 3.66 -10.18 -0.76
N ASP A 71 3.46 -11.47 -0.49
CA ASP A 71 2.13 -12.09 -0.42
C ASP A 71 1.29 -11.49 0.70
N ASP A 72 1.87 -11.38 1.89
CA ASP A 72 1.27 -10.77 3.08
C ASP A 72 0.96 -9.28 2.84
N LEU A 73 1.94 -8.54 2.33
CA LEU A 73 1.80 -7.11 2.02
C LEU A 73 0.64 -6.84 1.04
N LEU A 74 0.48 -7.67 0.01
CA LEU A 74 -0.62 -7.52 -0.94
C LEU A 74 -1.95 -8.05 -0.41
N ALA A 75 -1.95 -9.06 0.44
CA ALA A 75 -3.16 -9.51 1.13
C ALA A 75 -3.72 -8.39 2.04
N GLU A 76 -2.85 -7.69 2.76
CA GLU A 76 -3.22 -6.52 3.55
C GLU A 76 -3.78 -5.39 2.67
N LEU A 77 -3.14 -5.12 1.52
CA LEU A 77 -3.63 -4.12 0.56
C LEU A 77 -5.00 -4.48 -0.01
N ASP A 78 -5.23 -5.76 -0.35
CA ASP A 78 -6.50 -6.24 -0.88
C ASP A 78 -7.60 -6.25 0.20
N ALA A 79 -7.26 -6.56 1.45
CA ALA A 79 -8.18 -6.47 2.58
C ALA A 79 -8.68 -5.04 2.85
N MET A 80 -7.92 -4.02 2.46
CA MET A 80 -8.34 -2.61 2.50
C MET A 80 -9.31 -2.24 1.37
N THR A 81 -9.38 -3.03 0.29
CA THR A 81 -10.38 -2.82 -0.77
C THR A 81 -11.78 -3.10 -0.18
N GLY A 82 -12.66 -2.10 -0.22
CA GLY A 82 -13.94 -2.13 0.50
C GLY A 82 -13.96 -1.42 1.85
N ALA A 83 -12.87 -0.76 2.26
CA ALA A 83 -12.81 0.06 3.47
C ALA A 83 -13.44 1.47 3.34
N GLY A 84 -14.22 1.74 2.28
CA GLY A 84 -15.00 2.98 2.16
C GLY A 84 -15.91 3.24 3.37
N ASP A 85 -16.31 2.18 4.09
CA ASP A 85 -17.12 2.24 5.31
C ASP A 85 -16.35 1.98 6.62
N ARG A 86 -15.07 1.57 6.59
CA ARG A 86 -14.37 1.16 7.83
C ARG A 86 -13.71 2.32 8.59
N CYS A 87 -13.37 3.41 7.90
CA CYS A 87 -12.81 4.62 8.51
C CYS A 87 -13.78 5.81 8.52
N ARG A 88 -15.03 5.61 8.08
CA ARG A 88 -16.07 6.63 8.20
C ARG A 88 -16.68 6.51 9.60
N TRP A 89 -16.06 7.22 10.54
CA TRP A 89 -16.74 7.55 11.79
C TRP A 89 -18.14 8.09 11.44
N PRO A 90 -19.22 7.54 12.02
CA PRO A 90 -20.56 8.04 11.76
C PRO A 90 -20.57 9.54 12.07
N LEU A 91 -21.03 10.37 11.14
CA LEU A 91 -21.11 11.82 11.35
C LEU A 91 -21.93 12.19 12.60
N ASP A 92 -22.77 11.26 13.06
CA ASP A 92 -23.67 11.39 14.21
C ASP A 92 -23.02 11.03 15.56
N ASP A 93 -21.78 10.53 15.59
CA ASP A 93 -21.08 10.22 16.84
C ASP A 93 -20.08 11.36 17.14
N PRO A 94 -20.27 12.21 18.17
CA PRO A 94 -19.29 13.25 18.50
C PRO A 94 -18.20 12.71 19.45
N TRP A 95 -16.93 12.96 19.11
CA TRP A 95 -15.79 12.73 20.01
C TRP A 95 -15.52 13.96 20.89
N PRO A 96 -15.06 13.82 22.16
CA PRO A 96 -14.98 12.61 22.96
C PRO A 96 -16.30 12.31 23.66
N HIS A 97 -16.52 11.04 24.01
CA HIS A 97 -17.57 10.66 24.96
C HIS A 97 -17.25 11.34 26.29
N LEU A 98 -17.92 12.45 26.59
CA LEU A 98 -17.85 13.06 27.91
C LEU A 98 -18.32 12.01 28.93
N HIS A 99 -17.40 11.66 29.83
CA HIS A 99 -17.63 10.87 31.03
C HIS A 99 -18.51 11.62 32.03
#